data_AF-A0A261G9Y5-F1
#
_entry.id   AF-A0A261G9Y5-F1
#
_cell.length_a   1.000
_cell.length_b   1.000
_cell.length_c   1.000
_cell.angle_alpha   90.00
_cell.angle_beta   90.00
_cell.angle_gamma   90.00
#
_symmetry.space_group_name_H-M   'P 1'
#
loop_
_entity.id
_entity.type
_entity.pdbx_description
1 polymer ?
#
loop_
_entity_poly.entity_id
_entity_poly.type
_entity_poly.pdbx_seq_one_letter_code
_entity_poly.pdbx_strand_id
1 'polypeptide(L)'
;MTDGHYSVITNFGCHWKCPYCVVKTTGIDVPETDMNETTRTIERLLPNMRFLSFSGGGDPLWRIDDERRAWYRRITEQCKQKGVATEMHTSMIAAPHLLHAGTPDEPMFDRIVYHIRHERLIPRIQRIQGTANRVVFVVAPDFTPDRIDRIDRMCSGVQNVDELSFRQMINPDYSIDRTCEDHLLEGHGKRWHYITQGDYNTYILNDQTADTYESLRRTA
;
A
#
# COMPACT_ATOMS: atom_id res chain seq x y z
N MET A 1 -18.21 12.69 0.31
CA MET A 1 -18.70 11.31 0.05
C MET A 1 -17.48 10.50 -0.29
N THR A 2 -17.29 9.34 0.36
CA THR A 2 -16.12 8.49 0.06
C THR A 2 -16.33 7.88 -1.33
N ASP A 3 -15.30 7.86 -2.18
CA ASP A 3 -15.40 7.28 -3.55
C ASP A 3 -15.52 5.74 -3.55
N GLY A 4 -15.87 5.15 -2.39
CA GLY A 4 -15.90 3.72 -2.15
C GLY A 4 -14.51 3.08 -2.05
N HIS A 5 -13.44 3.87 -1.96
CA HIS A 5 -12.08 3.37 -1.84
C HIS A 5 -11.58 3.46 -0.40
N TYR A 6 -11.18 2.33 0.17
CA TYR A 6 -10.75 2.24 1.55
C TYR A 6 -9.36 1.63 1.67
N SER A 7 -8.65 1.99 2.74
CA SER A 7 -7.37 1.39 3.09
C SER A 7 -7.33 0.97 4.55
N VAL A 8 -7.21 -0.32 4.79
CA VAL A 8 -7.02 -0.89 6.12
C VAL A 8 -5.62 -0.60 6.58
N ILE A 9 -5.49 0.14 7.68
CA ILE A 9 -4.24 0.35 8.39
C ILE A 9 -3.85 -0.95 9.07
N THR A 10 -2.74 -1.55 8.63
CA THR A 10 -2.20 -2.83 9.12
C THR A 10 -1.03 -2.58 10.07
N ASN A 11 -1.31 -2.02 11.25
CA ASN A 11 -0.31 -1.69 12.25
C ASN A 11 0.11 -2.91 13.10
N PHE A 12 0.54 -3.99 12.45
CA PHE A 12 1.07 -5.21 13.08
C PHE A 12 2.60 -5.16 13.31
N GLY A 13 3.17 -3.97 13.20
CA GLY A 13 4.62 -3.74 13.19
C GLY A 13 5.24 -3.77 11.80
N CYS A 14 6.55 -3.53 11.75
CA CYS A 14 7.29 -3.38 10.50
C CYS A 14 8.73 -3.88 10.65
N HIS A 15 9.27 -4.48 9.59
CA HIS A 15 10.65 -4.94 9.53
C HIS A 15 11.65 -3.84 9.18
N TRP A 16 11.18 -2.73 8.62
CA TRP A 16 12.04 -1.76 7.94
C TRP A 16 12.17 -0.45 8.69
N LYS A 17 13.31 0.23 8.49
CA LYS A 17 13.63 1.55 9.06
C LYS A 17 13.68 2.59 7.93
N CYS A 18 12.54 2.84 7.26
CA CYS A 18 12.45 3.92 6.28
C CYS A 18 12.78 5.25 6.99
N PRO A 19 13.66 6.10 6.44
CA PRO A 19 13.94 7.41 7.02
C PRO A 19 12.75 8.37 6.89
N TYR A 20 11.84 8.09 5.96
CA TYR A 20 10.61 8.85 5.69
C TYR A 20 9.35 8.17 6.26
N CYS A 21 9.50 7.26 7.24
CA CYS A 21 8.35 6.57 7.83
C CYS A 21 7.53 7.55 8.68
N VAL A 22 6.37 7.99 8.18
CA VAL A 22 5.48 8.94 8.86
C VAL A 22 5.20 8.55 10.31
N VAL A 23 4.89 7.27 10.59
CA VAL A 23 4.65 6.79 11.97
C VAL A 23 5.84 7.07 12.89
N LYS A 24 7.06 6.77 12.43
CA LYS A 24 8.28 6.90 13.24
C LYS A 24 8.76 8.35 13.34
N THR A 25 8.65 9.11 12.25
CA THR A 25 9.19 10.47 12.19
C THR A 25 8.30 11.48 12.89
N THR A 26 6.98 11.29 12.86
CA THR A 26 6.01 12.17 13.54
C THR A 26 5.77 11.76 15.00
N GLY A 27 6.09 10.51 15.36
CA GLY A 27 5.77 9.95 16.66
C GLY A 27 4.26 9.79 16.90
N ILE A 28 3.46 9.77 15.82
CA ILE A 28 2.01 9.54 15.93
C ILE A 28 1.73 8.18 16.56
N ASP A 29 0.97 8.20 17.66
CA ASP A 29 0.52 6.98 18.33
C ASP A 29 -0.74 6.46 17.63
N VAL A 30 -0.50 5.55 16.68
CA VAL A 30 -1.54 4.81 15.96
C VAL A 30 -1.76 3.49 16.70
N PRO A 31 -3.01 3.11 17.05
CA PRO A 31 -3.28 1.86 17.73
C PRO A 31 -2.89 0.64 16.88
N GLU A 32 -2.60 -0.48 17.53
CA GLU A 32 -2.45 -1.77 16.85
C GLU A 32 -3.78 -2.17 16.21
N THR A 33 -3.70 -2.85 15.07
CA THR A 33 -4.88 -3.30 14.34
C THR A 33 -5.53 -4.47 15.05
N ASP A 34 -6.77 -4.30 15.48
CA ASP A 34 -7.65 -5.37 15.95
C ASP A 34 -8.40 -5.96 14.74
N MET A 35 -8.15 -7.23 14.43
CA MET A 35 -8.75 -7.91 13.28
C MET A 35 -10.28 -8.03 13.38
N ASN A 36 -10.84 -8.16 14.59
CA ASN A 36 -12.29 -8.32 14.78
C ASN A 36 -13.02 -6.99 14.63
N GLU A 37 -12.50 -5.91 15.20
CA GLU A 37 -13.03 -4.55 15.02
C GLU A 37 -12.94 -4.12 13.57
N THR A 38 -11.78 -4.33 12.96
CA THR A 38 -11.55 -4.00 11.55
C THR A 38 -12.51 -4.77 10.65
N THR A 39 -12.75 -6.07 10.92
CA THR A 39 -13.71 -6.87 10.15
C THR A 39 -15.13 -6.31 10.25
N ARG A 40 -15.59 -5.96 11.46
CA ARG A 40 -16.91 -5.35 11.65
C ARG A 40 -17.06 -4.06 10.86
N THR A 41 -16.00 -3.23 10.82
CA THR A 41 -15.99 -2.00 10.02
C THR A 41 -16.04 -2.28 8.52
N ILE A 42 -15.23 -3.22 8.03
CA ILE A 42 -15.25 -3.62 6.61
C ILE A 42 -16.64 -4.14 6.22
N GLU A 43 -17.24 -5.04 6.99
CA GLU A 43 -18.56 -5.61 6.71
C GLU A 43 -19.65 -4.53 6.64
N ARG A 44 -19.59 -3.53 7.54
CA ARG A 44 -20.49 -2.36 7.53
C ARG A 44 -20.32 -1.49 6.28
N LEU A 45 -19.09 -1.34 5.78
CA LEU A 45 -18.77 -0.47 4.64
C LEU A 45 -18.89 -1.18 3.29
N LEU A 46 -18.81 -2.52 3.28
CA LEU A 46 -18.75 -3.36 2.09
C LEU A 46 -19.84 -3.07 1.04
N PRO A 47 -21.11 -2.78 1.40
CA PRO A 47 -22.15 -2.47 0.41
C PRO A 47 -21.86 -1.24 -0.46
N ASN A 48 -21.04 -0.31 0.03
CA ASN A 48 -20.68 0.93 -0.67
C ASN A 48 -19.19 0.95 -1.09
N MET A 49 -18.51 -0.18 -0.94
CA MET A 49 -17.10 -0.31 -1.25
C MET A 49 -16.93 -0.67 -2.73
N ARG A 50 -15.92 -0.08 -3.36
CA ARG A 50 -15.47 -0.40 -4.72
C ARG A 50 -14.06 -0.97 -4.70
N PHE A 51 -13.27 -0.58 -3.70
CA PHE A 51 -11.87 -0.93 -3.59
C PHE A 51 -11.43 -1.05 -2.13
N LEU A 52 -10.62 -2.07 -1.83
CA LEU A 52 -10.03 -2.27 -0.51
C LEU A 52 -8.52 -2.54 -0.61
N SER A 53 -7.72 -1.70 0.03
CA SER A 53 -6.27 -1.91 0.17
C SER A 53 -5.90 -2.28 1.60
N PHE A 54 -4.85 -3.09 1.77
CA PHE A 54 -4.21 -3.33 3.05
C PHE A 54 -2.84 -2.64 3.05
N SER A 55 -2.69 -1.56 3.82
CA SER A 55 -1.50 -0.71 3.79
C SER A 55 -1.32 0.14 5.05
N GLY A 56 -0.12 0.67 5.30
CA GLY A 56 0.11 1.64 6.37
C GLY A 56 0.26 1.01 7.77
N GLY A 57 0.62 1.84 8.76
CA GLY A 57 0.97 1.40 10.13
C GLY A 57 2.32 0.67 10.22
N GLY A 58 2.54 -0.28 9.32
CA GLY A 58 3.76 -1.05 9.20
C GLY A 58 3.83 -1.78 7.85
N ASP A 59 4.31 -3.02 7.86
CA ASP A 59 4.25 -3.90 6.68
C ASP A 59 3.21 -5.00 6.95
N PRO A 60 2.13 -5.10 6.14
CA PRO A 60 1.08 -6.11 6.33
C PRO A 60 1.58 -7.56 6.44
N LEU A 61 2.77 -7.86 5.89
CA LEU A 61 3.34 -9.22 5.87
C LEU A 61 4.37 -9.46 6.98
N TRP A 62 4.66 -8.45 7.81
CA TRP A 62 5.63 -8.57 8.88
C TRP A 62 5.18 -9.59 9.94
N ARG A 63 5.96 -10.65 10.11
CA ARG A 63 5.65 -11.76 11.05
C ARG A 63 4.24 -12.32 10.85
N ILE A 64 3.81 -12.43 9.60
CA ILE A 64 2.50 -12.98 9.28
C ILE A 64 2.38 -14.43 9.77
N ASP A 65 1.28 -14.72 10.46
CA ASP A 65 0.93 -16.05 10.96
C ASP A 65 -0.30 -16.60 10.23
N ASP A 66 -0.69 -17.82 10.59
CA ASP A 66 -1.78 -18.54 9.96
C ASP A 66 -3.14 -17.87 10.19
N GLU A 67 -3.33 -17.26 11.37
CA GLU A 67 -4.56 -16.53 11.72
C GLU A 67 -4.72 -15.30 10.83
N ARG A 68 -3.67 -14.47 10.70
CA ARG A 68 -3.71 -13.27 9.87
C ARG A 68 -3.81 -13.60 8.38
N ARG A 69 -3.18 -14.68 7.91
CA ARG A 69 -3.41 -15.18 6.53
C ARG A 69 -4.85 -15.59 6.31
N ALA A 70 -5.46 -16.31 7.26
CA ALA A 70 -6.85 -16.71 7.18
C ALA A 70 -7.81 -15.51 7.20
N TRP A 71 -7.47 -14.49 7.99
CA TRP A 71 -8.20 -13.23 8.06
C TRP A 71 -8.18 -12.47 6.72
N TYR A 72 -7.00 -12.28 6.11
CA TYR A 72 -6.90 -11.68 4.78
C TYR A 72 -7.73 -12.45 3.76
N ARG A 73 -7.58 -13.78 3.71
CA ARG A 73 -8.34 -14.65 2.79
C ARG A 73 -9.85 -14.40 2.93
N ARG A 74 -10.38 -14.50 4.15
CA ARG A 74 -11.82 -14.32 4.41
C ARG A 74 -12.34 -12.98 3.90
N ILE A 75 -11.62 -11.89 4.18
CA ILE A 75 -12.03 -10.55 3.74
C ILE A 75 -11.98 -10.46 2.21
N THR A 76 -10.90 -10.93 1.59
CA THR A 76 -10.77 -10.88 0.12
C THR A 76 -11.83 -11.71 -0.60
N GLU A 77 -12.22 -12.86 -0.06
CA GLU A 77 -13.34 -13.66 -0.57
C GLU A 77 -14.68 -12.92 -0.48
N GLN A 78 -14.95 -12.26 0.65
CA GLN A 78 -16.15 -11.42 0.81
C GLN A 78 -16.15 -10.25 -0.20
N CYS A 79 -15.00 -9.60 -0.40
CA CYS A 79 -14.84 -8.53 -1.39
C CYS A 79 -15.11 -9.03 -2.81
N LYS A 80 -14.51 -10.17 -3.19
CA LYS A 80 -14.68 -10.81 -4.50
C LYS A 80 -16.15 -11.13 -4.78
N GLN A 81 -16.89 -11.67 -3.80
CA GLN A 81 -18.33 -11.94 -3.93
C GLN A 81 -19.17 -10.69 -4.17
N LYS A 82 -18.67 -9.51 -3.81
CA LYS A 82 -19.32 -8.20 -4.01
C LYS A 82 -18.75 -7.42 -5.19
N GLY A 83 -17.79 -7.98 -5.93
CA GLY A 83 -17.12 -7.28 -7.03
C GLY A 83 -16.20 -6.14 -6.57
N VAL A 84 -15.72 -6.19 -5.32
CA VAL A 84 -14.77 -5.23 -4.76
C VAL A 84 -13.34 -5.70 -5.05
N ALA A 85 -12.56 -4.87 -5.75
CA ALA A 85 -11.16 -5.16 -6.04
C ALA A 85 -10.28 -4.91 -4.79
N THR A 86 -9.22 -5.71 -4.66
CA THR A 86 -8.37 -5.76 -3.48
C THR A 86 -6.89 -5.62 -3.81
N GLU A 87 -6.14 -4.95 -2.95
CA GLU A 87 -4.67 -4.91 -3.06
C GLU A 87 -3.94 -5.08 -1.72
N MET A 88 -2.73 -5.64 -1.81
CA MET A 88 -1.83 -5.85 -0.69
C MET A 88 -0.56 -5.02 -0.88
N HIS A 89 -0.25 -4.13 0.08
CA HIS A 89 1.00 -3.38 0.07
C HIS A 89 2.08 -4.13 0.83
N THR A 90 3.32 -4.15 0.34
CA THR A 90 4.44 -4.69 1.12
C THR A 90 5.77 -4.15 0.62
N SER A 91 6.76 -4.12 1.51
CA SER A 91 8.17 -3.94 1.16
C SER A 91 8.94 -5.26 1.16
N MET A 92 8.29 -6.38 1.52
CA MET A 92 8.88 -7.72 1.58
C MET A 92 8.82 -8.44 0.22
N ILE A 93 9.76 -8.14 -0.66
CA ILE A 93 9.79 -8.64 -2.05
C ILE A 93 9.78 -10.18 -2.18
N ALA A 94 10.31 -10.90 -1.19
CA ALA A 94 10.36 -12.37 -1.20
C ALA A 94 9.13 -13.04 -0.53
N ALA A 95 8.24 -12.27 0.09
CA ALA A 95 7.05 -12.77 0.78
C ALA A 95 5.80 -13.07 -0.08
N PRO A 96 5.70 -12.76 -1.39
CA PRO A 96 4.46 -13.00 -2.16
C PRO A 96 3.94 -14.44 -2.11
N HIS A 97 4.82 -15.44 -1.97
CA HIS A 97 4.42 -16.85 -1.76
C HIS A 97 3.51 -17.08 -0.54
N LEU A 98 3.35 -16.09 0.35
CA LEU A 98 2.43 -16.14 1.49
C LEU A 98 1.01 -15.66 1.12
N LEU A 99 0.79 -15.17 -0.09
CA LEU A 99 -0.44 -14.51 -0.56
C LEU A 99 -1.30 -15.40 -1.48
N HIS A 100 -1.21 -16.71 -1.33
CA HIS A 100 -2.06 -17.67 -2.03
C HIS A 100 -3.32 -17.98 -1.22
N ALA A 101 -4.47 -18.06 -1.91
CA ALA A 101 -5.78 -18.30 -1.29
C ALA A 101 -5.99 -19.76 -0.86
N GLY A 102 -5.11 -20.69 -1.24
CA GLY A 102 -5.16 -22.09 -0.79
C GLY A 102 -4.37 -23.04 -1.69
N THR A 103 -4.30 -22.70 -2.97
CA THR A 103 -3.41 -23.34 -3.94
C THR A 103 -2.41 -22.32 -4.50
N PRO A 104 -1.22 -22.74 -4.98
CA PRO A 104 -0.24 -21.82 -5.57
C PRO A 104 -0.77 -20.99 -6.75
N ASP A 105 -1.84 -21.45 -7.41
CA ASP A 105 -2.38 -20.81 -8.61
C ASP A 105 -3.55 -19.86 -8.33
N GLU A 106 -4.03 -19.79 -7.08
CA GLU A 106 -5.11 -18.89 -6.71
C GLU A 106 -4.58 -17.70 -5.89
N PRO A 107 -4.53 -16.49 -6.46
CA PRO A 107 -4.09 -15.31 -5.73
C PRO A 107 -5.16 -14.85 -4.74
N MET A 108 -4.72 -14.40 -3.56
CA MET A 108 -5.61 -13.81 -2.55
C MET A 108 -6.02 -12.37 -2.90
N PHE A 109 -5.19 -11.64 -3.64
CA PHE A 109 -5.39 -10.22 -3.98
C PHE A 109 -5.36 -10.02 -5.49
N ASP A 110 -6.11 -9.04 -5.99
CA ASP A 110 -6.07 -8.68 -7.41
C ASP A 110 -4.75 -7.99 -7.78
N ARG A 111 -4.18 -7.23 -6.84
CA ARG A 111 -2.91 -6.51 -7.02
C ARG A 111 -1.97 -6.60 -5.81
N ILE A 112 -0.67 -6.73 -6.07
CA ILE A 112 0.39 -6.57 -5.08
C ILE A 112 1.14 -5.27 -5.35
N VAL A 113 1.29 -4.45 -4.32
CA VAL A 113 1.96 -3.14 -4.38
C VAL A 113 3.27 -3.21 -3.61
N TYR A 114 4.38 -3.21 -4.34
CA TYR A 114 5.73 -3.30 -3.77
C TYR A 114 6.29 -1.92 -3.47
N HIS A 115 6.44 -1.60 -2.20
CA HIS A 115 7.16 -0.41 -1.73
C HIS A 115 8.64 -0.72 -1.68
N ILE A 116 9.41 -0.18 -2.64
CA ILE A 116 10.85 -0.42 -2.71
C ILE A 116 11.61 0.90 -2.67
N ARG A 117 12.79 0.89 -2.05
CA ARG A 117 13.63 2.08 -1.89
C ARG A 117 14.71 2.21 -2.97
N HIS A 118 15.18 1.07 -3.48
CA HIS A 118 16.30 1.01 -4.40
C HIS A 118 15.89 0.27 -5.66
N GLU A 119 16.12 0.90 -6.80
CA GLU A 119 15.82 0.38 -8.13
C GLU A 119 16.49 -0.97 -8.43
N ARG A 120 17.60 -1.29 -7.76
CA ARG A 120 18.26 -2.60 -7.82
C ARG A 120 17.37 -3.77 -7.39
N LEU A 121 16.25 -3.48 -6.72
CA LEU A 121 15.28 -4.47 -6.27
C LEU A 121 14.19 -4.76 -7.31
N ILE A 122 14.03 -3.91 -8.34
CA ILE A 122 13.03 -4.10 -9.40
C ILE A 122 13.16 -5.48 -10.08
N PRO A 123 14.37 -5.98 -10.44
CA PRO A 123 14.48 -7.31 -11.05
C PRO A 123 14.12 -8.48 -10.13
N ARG A 124 13.94 -8.23 -8.82
CA ARG A 124 13.59 -9.25 -7.83
C ARG A 124 12.09 -9.38 -7.61
N ILE A 125 11.28 -8.52 -8.22
CA ILE A 125 9.81 -8.57 -8.10
C ILE A 125 9.31 -9.90 -8.67
N GLN A 126 8.58 -10.63 -7.83
CA GLN A 126 7.96 -11.90 -8.17
C GLN A 126 6.48 -11.68 -8.54
N ARG A 127 5.98 -12.50 -9.44
CA ARG A 127 4.57 -12.50 -9.84
C ARG A 127 3.88 -13.73 -9.28
N ILE A 128 2.69 -13.53 -8.73
CA ILE A 128 1.71 -14.60 -8.54
C ILE A 128 0.79 -14.58 -9.77
N GLN A 129 0.58 -15.73 -10.40
CA GLN A 129 -0.29 -15.80 -11.57
C GLN A 129 -1.69 -15.25 -11.24
N GLY A 130 -2.24 -14.42 -12.13
CA GLY A 130 -3.53 -13.77 -11.91
C GLY A 130 -3.48 -12.47 -11.09
N THR A 131 -2.30 -12.04 -10.62
CA THR A 131 -2.12 -10.73 -9.95
C THR A 131 -1.50 -9.68 -10.87
N ALA A 132 -1.94 -8.44 -10.72
CA ALA A 132 -1.20 -7.27 -11.17
C ALA A 132 -0.13 -6.90 -10.13
N ASN A 133 1.01 -6.39 -10.59
CA ASN A 133 2.11 -5.93 -9.75
C ASN A 133 2.38 -4.44 -10.00
N ARG A 134 2.23 -3.64 -8.93
CA ARG A 134 2.62 -2.22 -8.94
C ARG A 134 3.88 -2.04 -8.12
N VAL A 135 4.84 -1.29 -8.65
CA VAL A 135 6.03 -0.85 -7.91
C VAL A 135 5.84 0.60 -7.47
N VAL A 136 6.11 0.88 -6.20
CA VAL A 136 5.99 2.22 -5.61
C VAL A 136 7.31 2.66 -5.01
N PHE A 137 7.72 3.88 -5.35
CA PHE A 137 8.82 4.60 -4.71
C PHE A 137 8.29 5.82 -3.98
N VAL A 138 8.73 6.04 -2.74
CA VAL A 138 8.57 7.35 -2.09
C VAL A 138 9.67 8.26 -2.59
N VAL A 139 9.30 9.43 -3.12
CA VAL A 139 10.23 10.41 -3.67
C VAL A 139 10.80 11.23 -2.52
N ALA A 140 12.01 10.89 -2.12
CA ALA A 140 12.75 11.60 -1.08
C ALA A 140 13.72 12.64 -1.70
N PRO A 141 14.29 13.56 -0.91
CA PRO A 141 15.16 14.64 -1.41
C PRO A 141 16.38 14.21 -2.24
N ASP A 142 16.78 12.94 -2.18
CA ASP A 142 17.86 12.35 -2.98
C ASP A 142 17.43 11.89 -4.38
N PHE A 143 16.19 12.18 -4.80
CA PHE A 143 15.71 11.90 -6.14
C PHE A 143 16.09 13.01 -7.13
N THR A 144 16.33 12.61 -8.37
CA THR A 144 16.53 13.50 -9.52
C THR A 144 15.64 13.05 -10.67
N PRO A 145 15.32 13.92 -11.66
CA PRO A 145 14.59 13.51 -12.86
C PRO A 145 15.26 12.33 -13.58
N ASP A 146 16.59 12.35 -13.71
CA ASP A 146 17.36 11.24 -14.32
C ASP A 146 17.19 9.91 -13.58
N ARG A 147 17.08 9.95 -12.25
CA ARG A 147 16.81 8.77 -11.42
C ARG A 147 15.39 8.26 -11.63
N ILE A 148 14.41 9.15 -11.68
CA ILE A 148 13.01 8.80 -11.98
C ILE A 148 12.92 8.13 -13.36
N ASP A 149 13.54 8.71 -14.37
CA ASP A 149 13.56 8.16 -15.73
C ASP A 149 14.29 6.82 -15.82
N ARG A 150 15.35 6.62 -15.03
CA ARG A 150 16.02 5.32 -14.93
C ARG A 150 15.09 4.27 -14.31
N ILE A 151 14.37 4.61 -13.24
CA ILE A 151 13.40 3.70 -12.59
C ILE A 151 12.32 3.29 -13.58
N ASP A 152 11.75 4.25 -14.31
CA ASP A 152 10.74 4.01 -15.34
C ASP A 152 11.22 3.02 -16.43
N ARG A 153 12.42 3.26 -16.98
CA ARG A 153 13.04 2.34 -17.95
C ARG A 153 13.27 0.94 -17.35
N MET A 154 13.69 0.85 -16.10
CA MET A 154 13.93 -0.43 -15.43
C MET A 154 12.62 -1.20 -15.21
N CYS A 155 11.56 -0.54 -14.74
CA CYS A 155 10.25 -1.16 -14.55
C CYS A 155 9.67 -1.65 -15.89
N SER A 156 9.75 -0.82 -16.94
CA SER A 156 9.29 -1.19 -18.30
C SER A 156 10.03 -2.40 -18.88
N GLY A 157 11.26 -2.66 -18.42
CA GLY A 157 12.07 -3.81 -18.85
C GLY A 157 11.80 -5.11 -18.08
N VAL A 158 10.96 -5.11 -17.04
CA VAL A 158 10.68 -6.28 -16.19
C VAL A 158 9.25 -6.75 -16.37
N GLN A 159 9.07 -7.95 -16.93
CA GLN A 159 7.75 -8.55 -17.22
C GLN A 159 6.85 -8.74 -15.98
N ASN A 160 7.44 -8.76 -14.78
CA ASN A 160 6.71 -8.90 -13.52
C ASN A 160 6.23 -7.58 -12.93
N VAL A 161 6.37 -6.45 -13.64
CA VAL A 161 5.89 -5.14 -13.21
C VAL A 161 4.88 -4.65 -14.23
N ASP A 162 3.64 -4.45 -13.79
CA ASP A 162 2.54 -3.95 -14.64
C ASP A 162 2.39 -2.43 -14.52
N GLU A 163 2.68 -1.89 -13.34
CA GLU A 163 2.44 -0.49 -13.03
C GLU A 163 3.59 0.11 -12.20
N LEU A 164 3.89 1.39 -12.45
CA LEU A 164 4.83 2.19 -11.67
C LEU A 164 4.10 3.35 -11.03
N SER A 165 4.39 3.61 -9.76
CA SER A 165 3.97 4.84 -9.09
C SER A 165 5.07 5.47 -8.28
N PHE A 166 5.02 6.80 -8.20
CA PHE A 166 5.82 7.60 -7.31
C PHE A 166 4.90 8.24 -6.27
N ARG A 167 5.24 8.11 -5.00
CA ARG A 167 4.49 8.69 -3.88
C ARG A 167 5.23 9.89 -3.34
N GLN A 168 4.51 11.00 -3.21
CA GLN A 168 4.97 12.21 -2.56
C GLN A 168 5.36 11.93 -1.11
N MET A 169 6.51 12.45 -0.69
CA MET A 169 6.97 12.32 0.69
C MET A 169 6.29 13.36 1.58
N ILE A 170 5.99 12.94 2.81
CA ILE A 170 5.47 13.82 3.88
C ILE A 170 6.59 13.97 4.92
N ASN A 171 6.89 15.22 5.26
CA ASN A 171 7.89 15.57 6.27
C ASN A 171 7.37 15.32 7.69
N PRO A 172 8.26 15.31 8.70
CA PRO A 172 7.85 15.11 10.10
C PRO A 172 6.88 16.17 10.63
N ASP A 173 6.88 17.36 10.06
CA ASP A 173 5.95 18.46 10.39
C ASP A 173 4.66 18.42 9.54
N TYR A 174 4.41 17.30 8.85
CA TYR A 174 3.31 17.10 7.91
C TYR A 174 3.33 18.00 6.67
N SER A 175 4.40 18.77 6.46
CA SER A 175 4.58 19.48 5.20
C SER A 175 4.88 18.51 4.06
N ILE A 176 4.49 18.93 2.86
CA ILE A 176 4.68 18.14 1.64
C ILE A 176 6.07 18.40 1.07
N ASP A 177 6.81 17.34 0.78
CA ASP A 177 8.05 17.43 0.00
C ASP A 177 7.72 17.46 -1.50
N ARG A 178 8.24 18.48 -2.20
CA ARG A 178 7.99 18.74 -3.63
C ARG A 178 9.16 18.37 -4.53
N THR A 179 10.07 17.50 -4.06
CA THR A 179 11.20 17.02 -4.85
C THR A 179 10.71 16.43 -6.17
N CYS A 180 11.22 16.99 -7.28
CA CYS A 180 10.87 16.60 -8.65
C CYS A 180 9.37 16.68 -9.00
N GLU A 181 8.56 17.48 -8.29
CA GLU A 181 7.09 17.56 -8.47
C GLU A 181 6.69 17.83 -9.93
N ASP A 182 7.27 18.82 -10.58
CA ASP A 182 6.96 19.17 -11.99
C ASP A 182 7.22 18.00 -12.95
N HIS A 183 8.37 17.32 -12.81
CA HIS A 183 8.74 16.16 -13.63
C HIS A 183 7.78 14.99 -13.40
N LEU A 184 7.40 14.76 -12.14
CA LEU A 184 6.47 13.70 -11.76
C LEU A 184 5.06 13.95 -12.32
N LEU A 185 4.59 15.21 -12.31
CA LEU A 185 3.33 15.62 -12.91
C LEU A 185 3.35 15.46 -14.45
N GLU A 186 4.46 15.79 -15.11
CA GLU A 186 4.58 15.65 -16.57
C GLU A 186 4.39 14.20 -17.04
N GLY A 187 4.97 13.24 -16.30
CA GLY A 187 4.87 11.81 -16.58
C GLY A 187 3.62 11.12 -16.02
N HIS A 188 2.86 11.79 -15.16
CA HIS A 188 1.64 11.24 -14.54
C HIS A 188 0.60 10.84 -15.59
N GLY A 189 0.05 9.63 -15.46
CA GLY A 189 -0.98 9.09 -16.36
C GLY A 189 -0.45 8.69 -17.74
N LYS A 190 0.86 8.83 -17.99
CA LYS A 190 1.52 8.48 -19.26
C LYS A 190 2.57 7.39 -19.05
N ARG A 191 3.44 7.58 -18.07
CA ARG A 191 4.59 6.71 -17.75
C ARG A 191 4.45 6.07 -16.36
N TRP A 192 3.89 6.83 -15.42
CA TRP A 192 3.66 6.39 -14.04
C TRP A 192 2.42 7.05 -13.47
N HIS A 193 2.01 6.61 -12.29
CA HIS A 193 1.10 7.36 -11.43
C HIS A 193 1.88 8.16 -10.40
N TYR A 194 1.63 9.46 -10.28
CA TYR A 194 2.14 10.28 -9.19
C TYR A 194 1.04 10.39 -8.16
N ILE A 195 1.34 10.01 -6.92
CA ILE A 195 0.39 9.93 -5.81
C ILE A 195 0.77 11.01 -4.81
N THR A 196 -0.06 12.04 -4.71
CA THR A 196 0.05 13.16 -3.77
C THR A 196 -0.73 12.90 -2.48
N GLN A 197 -0.48 13.73 -1.47
CA GLN A 197 -1.25 13.67 -0.23
C GLN A 197 -2.72 14.03 -0.49
N GLY A 198 -3.63 13.19 -0.01
CA GLY A 198 -5.07 13.36 -0.22
C GLY A 198 -5.61 12.66 -1.48
N ASP A 199 -4.73 12.11 -2.34
CA ASP A 199 -5.19 11.45 -3.57
C ASP A 199 -5.99 10.17 -3.32
N TYR A 200 -5.81 9.46 -2.19
CA TYR A 200 -6.50 8.18 -1.99
C TYR A 200 -6.81 7.79 -0.54
N ASN A 201 -8.00 7.17 -0.46
CA ASN A 201 -8.55 6.24 0.51
C ASN A 201 -8.92 6.80 1.89
N THR A 202 -10.19 6.63 2.23
CA THR A 202 -10.62 6.66 3.63
C THR A 202 -9.96 5.49 4.35
N TYR A 203 -9.14 5.80 5.33
CA TYR A 203 -8.48 4.82 6.18
C TYR A 203 -9.50 4.11 7.05
N ILE A 204 -9.33 2.80 7.21
CA ILE A 204 -10.01 1.98 8.20
C ILE A 204 -8.96 1.59 9.23
N LEU A 205 -9.23 1.86 10.50
CA LEU A 205 -8.44 1.36 11.61
C LEU A 205 -9.40 0.94 12.72
N ASN A 206 -9.50 -0.36 12.97
CA ASN A 206 -10.41 -0.90 13.98
C ASN A 206 -11.86 -0.48 13.71
N ASP A 207 -12.52 0.18 14.66
CA ASP A 207 -13.93 0.58 14.58
C ASP A 207 -14.17 1.95 13.91
N GLN A 208 -13.09 2.65 13.52
CA GLN A 208 -13.11 4.01 12.99
C GLN A 208 -12.68 4.11 11.51
N THR A 209 -13.08 5.23 10.90
CA THR A 209 -12.66 5.64 9.55
C THR A 209 -12.10 7.06 9.58
N ALA A 210 -11.06 7.34 8.79
CA ALA A 210 -10.43 8.66 8.72
C ALA A 210 -9.96 9.01 7.31
N ASP A 211 -10.04 10.29 6.93
CA ASP A 211 -9.57 10.74 5.62
C ASP A 211 -8.09 11.18 5.64
N THR A 212 -7.50 11.32 6.82
CA THR A 212 -6.07 11.64 6.99
C THR A 212 -5.40 10.70 7.98
N TYR A 213 -4.10 10.51 7.82
CA TYR A 213 -3.32 9.67 8.72
C TYR A 213 -3.20 10.29 10.13
N GLU A 214 -3.19 11.63 10.22
CA GLU A 214 -3.14 12.36 11.49
C GLU A 214 -4.39 12.10 12.34
N SER A 215 -5.56 12.01 11.69
CA SER A 215 -6.84 11.74 12.35
C SER A 215 -6.94 10.34 12.97
N LEU A 216 -5.98 9.44 12.73
CA LEU A 216 -5.93 8.09 13.31
C LEU A 216 -5.23 8.05 14.68
N ARG A 217 -4.68 9.17 15.14
CA ARG A 217 -4.01 9.27 16.43
C ARG A 217 -4.96 8.88 17.57
N ARG A 218 -4.48 8.10 18.54
CA ARG A 218 -5.22 7.91 19.81
C ARG A 218 -5.50 9.26 20.46
N THR A 219 -6.77 9.54 20.73
CA THR A 219 -7.15 10.58 21.67
C THR A 219 -6.92 10.07 23.09
N ALA A 220 -6.24 10.87 23.90
CA ALA A 220 -5.94 10.56 25.30
C ALA A 220 -7.21 10.48 26.16
#